data_AF-A0A9E0SG42-F1
#
_entry.id   AF-A0A9E0SG42-F1
#
_cell.length_a   1.000
_cell.length_b   1.000
_cell.length_c   1.000
_cell.angle_alpha   90.00
_cell.angle_beta   90.00
_cell.angle_gamma   90.00
#
_symmetry.space_group_name_H-M   'P 1'
#
loop_
_entity.id
_entity.type
_entity.pdbx_description
1 polymer ?
#
loop_
_entity_poly.entity_id
_entity_poly.type
_entity_poly.pdbx_seq_one_letter_code
_entity_poly.pdbx_strand_id
1 'polypeptide(L)'
;KIISQDEARHGGAYLRYMKKALTEVGDSARAAFAKIGVLMASARRTEKPLHPTNLHVNQALFPQDTVQSRLPDPDWLERWLDGQIKFDSVWEKKVIERILHNMSLLFERSFDTVQDLNRYRKEIAARMATPQPV
;
A
#
# COMPACT_ATOMS: atom_id res chain seq x y z
N LYS A 1 15.69 -4.62 -19.39
CA LYS A 1 14.40 -4.04 -18.92
C LYS A 1 14.66 -3.48 -17.53
N ILE A 2 14.34 -2.20 -17.26
CA ILE A 2 14.68 -1.54 -16.00
C ILE A 2 13.59 -1.84 -14.96
N ILE A 3 13.97 -2.10 -13.70
CA ILE A 3 13.04 -2.41 -12.58
C ILE A 3 11.89 -1.40 -12.50
N SER A 4 12.17 -0.10 -12.72
CA SER A 4 11.15 0.96 -12.71
C SER A 4 10.01 0.76 -13.73
N GLN A 5 10.30 0.23 -14.91
CA GLN A 5 9.28 -0.09 -15.91
C GLN A 5 8.43 -1.27 -15.46
N ASP A 6 9.04 -2.22 -14.75
CA ASP A 6 8.35 -3.39 -14.23
C ASP A 6 7.36 -3.01 -13.13
N GLU A 7 7.82 -2.21 -12.17
CA GLU A 7 7.00 -1.72 -11.07
C GLU A 7 5.84 -0.82 -11.54
N ALA A 8 6.05 -0.02 -12.60
CA ALA A 8 4.97 0.74 -13.20
C ALA A 8 3.86 -0.17 -13.78
N ARG A 9 4.23 -1.29 -14.41
CA ARG A 9 3.27 -2.29 -14.90
C ARG A 9 2.55 -2.99 -13.74
N HIS A 10 3.27 -3.31 -12.66
CA HIS A 10 2.67 -3.89 -11.46
C HIS A 10 1.65 -2.94 -10.84
N GLY A 11 1.99 -1.65 -10.68
CA GLY A 11 1.05 -0.63 -10.20
C GLY A 11 -0.24 -0.55 -11.03
N GLY A 12 -0.12 -0.62 -12.37
CA GLY A 12 -1.28 -0.68 -13.27
C GLY A 12 -2.10 -1.96 -13.13
N ALA A 13 -1.45 -3.12 -12.93
CA ALA A 13 -2.14 -4.39 -12.69
C ALA A 13 -2.92 -4.38 -11.36
N TYR A 14 -2.31 -3.87 -10.28
CA TYR A 14 -2.97 -3.73 -8.99
C TYR A 14 -4.18 -2.82 -9.05
N LEU A 15 -4.10 -1.66 -9.72
CA LEU A 15 -5.25 -0.77 -9.85
C LEU A 15 -6.43 -1.43 -10.58
N ARG A 16 -6.16 -2.19 -11.65
CA ARG A 16 -7.20 -2.96 -12.36
C ARG A 16 -7.83 -4.03 -11.47
N TYR A 17 -7.01 -4.77 -10.72
CA TYR A 17 -7.50 -5.76 -9.75
C TYR A 17 -8.38 -5.11 -8.69
N MET A 18 -7.92 -4.01 -8.09
CA MET A 18 -8.69 -3.29 -7.06
C MET A 18 -10.03 -2.78 -7.62
N LYS A 19 -10.05 -2.20 -8.83
CA LYS A 19 -11.29 -1.77 -9.49
C LYS A 19 -12.26 -2.93 -9.68
N LYS A 20 -11.78 -4.08 -10.16
CA LYS A 20 -12.58 -5.30 -10.28
C LYS A 20 -13.14 -5.75 -8.93
N ALA A 21 -12.32 -5.75 -7.88
CA ALA A 21 -12.74 -6.12 -6.53
C ALA A 21 -13.80 -5.15 -5.96
N LEU A 22 -13.78 -3.86 -6.32
CA LEU A 22 -14.85 -2.93 -5.93
C LEU A 22 -16.20 -3.32 -6.54
N THR A 23 -16.22 -3.86 -7.75
CA THR A 23 -17.44 -4.33 -8.42
C THR A 23 -17.92 -5.66 -7.84
N GLU A 24 -17.00 -6.59 -7.58
CA GLU A 24 -17.36 -7.95 -7.13
C GLU A 24 -17.68 -8.03 -5.63
N VAL A 25 -16.99 -7.26 -4.80
CA VAL A 25 -17.03 -7.37 -3.33
C VAL A 25 -17.64 -6.12 -2.68
N GLY A 26 -17.73 -4.99 -3.40
CA GLY A 26 -18.41 -3.79 -2.93
C GLY A 26 -17.72 -3.11 -1.74
N ASP A 27 -18.51 -2.71 -0.75
CA ASP A 27 -18.06 -1.88 0.37
C ASP A 27 -17.00 -2.55 1.24
N SER A 28 -16.99 -3.88 1.35
CA SER A 28 -15.93 -4.62 2.04
C SER A 28 -14.55 -4.39 1.40
N ALA A 29 -14.49 -4.37 0.06
CA ALA A 29 -13.25 -4.04 -0.66
C ALA A 29 -12.89 -2.55 -0.50
N ARG A 30 -13.88 -1.65 -0.57
CA ARG A 30 -13.65 -0.21 -0.32
C ARG A 30 -13.05 0.04 1.06
N ALA A 31 -13.60 -0.59 2.09
CA ALA A 31 -13.13 -0.47 3.46
C ALA A 31 -11.70 -0.99 3.63
N ALA A 32 -11.39 -2.16 3.06
CA ALA A 32 -10.07 -2.76 3.11
C ALA A 32 -9.01 -1.88 2.42
N PHE A 33 -9.29 -1.45 1.18
CA PHE A 33 -8.34 -0.62 0.43
C PHE A 33 -8.17 0.77 1.04
N ALA A 34 -9.24 1.40 1.54
CA ALA A 34 -9.13 2.67 2.24
C ALA A 34 -8.31 2.54 3.55
N LYS A 35 -8.49 1.43 4.29
CA LYS A 35 -7.69 1.15 5.49
C LYS A 35 -6.20 1.00 5.16
N ILE A 36 -5.87 0.18 4.16
CA ILE A 36 -4.48 -0.02 3.72
C ILE A 36 -3.89 1.30 3.19
N GLY A 37 -4.64 2.05 2.38
CA GLY A 37 -4.22 3.37 1.87
C GLY A 37 -3.86 4.36 2.99
N VAL A 38 -4.68 4.44 4.05
CA VAL A 38 -4.36 5.26 5.23
C VAL A 38 -3.11 4.77 5.93
N LEU A 39 -2.94 3.46 6.12
CA LEU A 39 -1.74 2.90 6.77
C LEU A 39 -0.47 3.24 5.98
N MET A 40 -0.46 3.01 4.67
CA MET A 40 0.69 3.29 3.80
C MET A 40 1.02 4.79 3.75
N ALA A 41 0.00 5.66 3.68
CA ALA A 41 0.20 7.10 3.63
C ALA A 41 0.50 7.74 5.00
N SER A 42 0.33 6.98 6.11
CA SER A 42 0.60 7.44 7.48
C SER A 42 1.91 6.90 8.06
N ALA A 43 2.79 6.30 7.25
CA ALA A 43 3.98 5.57 7.71
C ALA A 43 4.90 6.40 8.64
N ARG A 44 4.92 7.74 8.55
CA ARG A 44 5.63 8.61 9.51
C ARG A 44 5.16 8.52 10.96
N ARG A 45 3.94 8.04 11.22
CA ARG A 45 3.40 7.93 12.59
C ARG A 45 3.90 6.70 13.32
N THR A 46 4.58 5.78 12.63
CA THR A 46 5.26 4.64 13.23
C THR A 46 6.75 4.93 13.29
N GLU A 47 7.32 4.97 14.49
CA GLU A 47 8.74 5.28 14.76
C GLU A 47 9.72 4.31 14.10
N LYS A 48 9.22 3.17 13.57
CA LYS A 48 9.99 2.21 12.80
C LYS A 48 9.43 2.13 11.39
N PRO A 49 10.25 2.23 10.34
CA PRO A 49 9.84 1.87 8.99
C PRO A 49 9.19 0.50 9.05
N LEU A 50 7.93 0.41 8.58
CA LEU A 50 7.30 -0.89 8.39
C LEU A 50 8.18 -1.65 7.41
N HIS A 51 8.83 -2.71 7.90
CA HIS A 51 9.66 -3.56 7.08
C HIS A 51 8.81 -3.98 5.87
N PRO A 52 9.27 -3.76 4.63
CA PRO A 52 8.53 -4.22 3.46
C PRO A 52 8.28 -5.70 3.71
N THR A 53 7.01 -6.08 3.80
CA THR A 53 6.59 -7.45 4.03
C THR A 53 7.40 -8.32 3.08
N ASN A 54 8.24 -9.18 3.66
CA ASN A 54 9.16 -10.05 2.94
C ASN A 54 8.41 -10.73 1.80
N LEU A 55 8.79 -10.43 0.57
CA LEU A 55 8.53 -11.33 -0.54
C LEU A 55 9.86 -11.57 -1.24
N HIS A 56 10.81 -12.15 -0.50
CA HIS A 56 12.04 -12.65 -1.07
C HIS A 56 12.01 -14.17 -0.91
N VAL A 57 11.90 -14.85 -2.04
CA VAL A 57 12.09 -16.30 -2.15
C VAL A 57 13.22 -16.53 -3.15
N ASN A 58 14.27 -17.20 -2.73
CA ASN A 58 15.40 -17.54 -3.59
C ASN A 58 15.14 -18.88 -4.28
N GLN A 59 15.12 -18.88 -5.61
CA GLN A 59 14.89 -20.08 -6.41
C GLN A 59 15.90 -21.21 -6.11
N ALA A 60 17.17 -20.87 -5.85
CA ALA A 60 18.21 -21.86 -5.54
C ALA A 60 18.02 -22.51 -4.15
N LEU A 61 17.16 -21.94 -3.31
CA LEU A 61 16.88 -22.41 -1.96
C LEU A 61 15.48 -23.04 -1.86
N PHE A 62 14.78 -23.24 -2.97
CA PHE A 62 13.51 -23.97 -2.99
C PHE A 62 13.75 -25.44 -2.61
N PRO A 63 12.92 -26.05 -1.74
CA PRO A 63 11.69 -25.52 -1.13
C PRO A 63 11.86 -24.88 0.25
N GLN A 64 13.09 -24.72 0.74
CA GLN A 64 13.39 -24.33 2.12
C GLN A 64 13.27 -22.82 2.37
N ASP A 65 13.38 -22.00 1.32
CA ASP A 65 13.18 -20.56 1.39
C ASP A 65 11.72 -20.19 1.11
N THR A 66 10.97 -19.99 2.17
CA THR A 66 9.58 -19.53 2.17
C THR A 66 9.53 -18.00 2.37
N VAL A 67 8.38 -17.41 2.10
CA VAL A 67 8.14 -15.96 2.26
C VAL A 67 8.49 -15.43 3.67
N GLN A 68 8.55 -16.31 4.69
CA GLN A 68 8.82 -15.96 6.08
C GLN A 68 10.13 -16.56 6.63
N SER A 69 10.87 -17.40 5.89
CA SER A 69 12.01 -18.15 6.44
C SER A 69 13.25 -17.30 6.69
N ARG A 70 13.39 -16.17 6.00
CA ARG A 70 14.55 -15.27 6.12
C ARG A 70 14.07 -13.84 6.21
N LEU A 71 14.00 -13.33 7.43
CA LEU A 71 13.91 -11.89 7.67
C LEU A 71 15.28 -11.29 7.36
N PRO A 72 15.37 -10.22 6.56
CA PRO A 72 16.59 -9.43 6.46
C PRO A 72 17.04 -8.99 7.85
N ASP A 73 18.35 -8.81 8.00
CA ASP A 73 18.91 -8.07 9.13
C ASP A 73 18.12 -6.75 9.31
N PRO A 74 17.56 -6.46 10.50
CA PRO A 74 16.84 -5.22 10.74
C PRO A 74 17.62 -3.97 10.31
N ASP A 75 18.95 -3.99 10.47
CA ASP A 75 19.84 -2.89 10.13
C ASP A 75 20.11 -2.79 8.61
N TRP A 76 19.85 -3.87 7.86
CA TRP A 76 20.03 -3.88 6.40
C TRP A 76 19.06 -2.92 5.72
N LEU A 77 17.80 -2.91 6.15
CA LEU A 77 16.78 -2.07 5.53
C LEU A 77 17.12 -0.60 5.73
N GLU A 78 17.51 -0.22 6.94
CA GLU A 78 17.94 1.15 7.28
C GLU A 78 19.16 1.56 6.45
N ARG A 79 20.20 0.72 6.39
CA ARG A 79 21.38 0.96 5.55
C ARG A 79 21.05 1.08 4.06
N TRP A 80 20.12 0.29 3.56
CA TRP A 80 19.69 0.33 2.17
C TRP A 80 18.91 1.61 1.87
N LEU A 81 17.91 1.94 2.70
CA LEU A 81 17.08 3.14 2.60
C LEU A 81 17.94 4.41 2.70
N ASP A 82 18.81 4.52 3.70
CA ASP A 82 19.55 5.75 3.99
C ASP A 82 20.87 5.86 3.22
N GLY A 83 21.62 4.76 3.15
CA GLY A 83 22.97 4.74 2.60
C GLY A 83 23.02 4.56 1.08
N GLN A 84 22.12 3.75 0.51
CA GLN A 84 22.17 3.40 -0.91
C GLN A 84 21.17 4.20 -1.74
N ILE A 85 19.88 4.13 -1.40
CA ILE A 85 18.84 4.81 -2.19
C ILE A 85 18.56 6.23 -1.70
N LYS A 86 19.04 6.60 -0.50
CA LYS A 86 18.85 7.90 0.14
C LYS A 86 17.39 8.33 0.12
N PHE A 87 16.53 7.45 0.62
CA PHE A 87 15.09 7.65 0.69
C PHE A 87 14.75 8.67 1.78
N ASP A 88 14.83 9.94 1.40
CA ASP A 88 14.60 11.05 2.30
C ASP A 88 13.13 11.48 2.34
N SER A 89 12.89 12.55 3.10
CA SER A 89 11.57 13.13 3.28
C SER A 89 10.92 13.63 1.98
N VAL A 90 11.71 13.96 0.96
CA VAL A 90 11.23 14.45 -0.34
C VAL A 90 10.68 13.29 -1.16
N TRP A 91 11.40 12.17 -1.20
CA TRP A 91 10.93 10.95 -1.88
C TRP A 91 9.72 10.35 -1.21
N GLU A 92 9.70 10.33 0.13
CA GLU A 92 8.54 9.87 0.87
C GLU A 92 7.28 10.68 0.57
N LYS A 93 7.40 12.01 0.50
CA LYS A 93 6.28 12.89 0.11
C LYS A 93 5.71 12.51 -1.26
N LYS A 94 6.57 12.25 -2.24
CA LYS A 94 6.15 11.81 -3.59
C LYS A 94 5.42 10.46 -3.56
N VAL A 95 5.86 9.53 -2.71
CA VAL A 95 5.19 8.23 -2.52
C VAL A 95 3.79 8.44 -1.94
N ILE A 96 3.67 9.27 -0.90
CA ILE A 96 2.37 9.61 -0.29
C ILE A 96 1.43 10.25 -1.31
N GLU A 97 1.90 11.25 -2.07
CA GLU A 97 1.13 11.90 -3.13
C GLU A 97 0.65 10.88 -4.18
N ARG A 98 1.51 9.93 -4.57
CA ARG A 98 1.13 8.89 -5.53
C ARG A 98 0.10 7.91 -4.97
N ILE A 99 0.19 7.55 -3.69
CA ILE A 99 -0.82 6.72 -3.02
C ILE A 99 -2.18 7.43 -3.04
N LEU A 100 -2.23 8.69 -2.61
CA LEU A 100 -3.47 9.47 -2.55
C LEU A 100 -4.08 9.67 -3.95
N HIS A 101 -3.25 9.91 -4.96
CA HIS A 101 -3.68 9.98 -6.35
C HIS A 101 -4.29 8.65 -6.83
N ASN A 102 -3.63 7.51 -6.59
CA ASN A 102 -4.15 6.20 -6.98
C ASN A 102 -5.46 5.86 -6.24
N MET A 103 -5.57 6.21 -4.95
CA MET A 103 -6.83 6.05 -4.19
C MET A 103 -7.93 6.94 -4.76
N SER A 104 -7.58 8.14 -5.23
CA SER A 104 -8.54 9.04 -5.88
C SER A 104 -9.08 8.46 -7.18
N LEU A 105 -8.20 7.87 -8.00
CA LEU A 105 -8.59 7.15 -9.22
C LEU A 105 -9.40 5.88 -8.95
N LEU A 106 -9.16 5.22 -7.81
CA LEU A 106 -9.84 3.99 -7.43
C LEU A 106 -11.26 4.26 -6.92
N PHE A 107 -11.44 5.31 -6.11
CA PHE A 107 -12.72 5.64 -5.48
C PHE A 107 -13.50 6.76 -6.19
N GLU A 108 -12.96 7.29 -7.29
CA GLU A 108 -13.54 8.38 -8.09
C GLU A 108 -13.87 9.61 -7.21
N ARG A 109 -12.96 9.93 -6.30
CA ARG A 109 -13.09 11.02 -5.32
C ARG A 109 -11.72 11.60 -5.02
N SER A 110 -11.60 12.93 -4.97
CA SER A 110 -10.31 13.58 -4.66
C SER A 110 -9.89 13.36 -3.21
N PHE A 111 -8.61 13.00 -3.02
CA PHE A 111 -7.94 12.96 -1.72
C PHE A 111 -6.64 13.76 -1.80
N ASP A 112 -6.65 14.97 -1.25
CA ASP A 112 -5.46 15.82 -1.20
C ASP A 112 -4.61 15.51 0.03
N THR A 113 -5.23 14.97 1.08
CA THR A 113 -4.56 14.62 2.33
C THR A 113 -4.93 13.23 2.83
N VAL A 114 -4.08 12.68 3.71
CA VAL A 114 -4.35 11.41 4.40
C VAL A 114 -5.60 11.51 5.29
N GLN A 115 -5.90 12.70 5.80
CA GLN A 115 -7.08 13.01 6.59
C GLN A 115 -8.35 12.85 5.75
N ASP A 116 -8.34 13.25 4.49
CA ASP A 116 -9.47 13.06 3.57
C ASP A 116 -9.73 11.58 3.30
N LEU A 117 -8.66 10.83 3.04
CA LEU A 117 -8.76 9.38 2.86
C LEU A 117 -9.25 8.68 4.14
N ASN A 118 -8.80 9.11 5.32
CA ASN A 118 -9.27 8.55 6.59
C ASN A 118 -10.73 8.91 6.90
N ARG A 119 -11.20 10.09 6.47
CA ARG A 119 -12.61 10.48 6.54
C ARG A 119 -13.46 9.55 5.69
N TYR A 120 -13.05 9.29 4.46
CA TYR A 120 -13.70 8.31 3.57
C TYR A 120 -13.70 6.90 4.16
N ARG A 121 -12.58 6.44 4.72
CA ARG A 121 -12.50 5.14 5.40
C ARG A 121 -13.54 5.01 6.52
N LYS A 122 -13.72 6.06 7.33
CA LYS A 122 -14.73 6.09 8.41
C LYS A 122 -16.16 6.12 7.85
N GLU A 123 -16.38 6.85 6.77
CA GLU A 123 -17.67 6.93 6.07
C GLU A 123 -18.10 5.55 5.57
N ILE A 124 -17.22 4.81 4.89
CA ILE A 124 -17.51 3.45 4.42
C ILE A 124 -17.75 2.50 5.61
N ALA A 125 -16.94 2.59 6.66
CA ALA A 125 -17.15 1.77 7.86
C ALA A 125 -18.51 2.03 8.52
N ALA A 126 -18.98 3.29 8.54
CA ALA A 126 -20.30 3.63 9.03
C ALA A 126 -21.42 3.08 8.13
N ARG A 127 -21.26 3.19 6.80
CA ARG A 127 -22.22 2.61 5.82
C ARG A 127 -22.36 1.10 6.00
N MET A 128 -21.25 0.39 6.23
CA MET A 128 -21.26 -1.05 6.48
C MET A 128 -21.90 -1.43 7.83
N ALA A 129 -21.90 -0.53 8.81
CA ALA A 129 -22.51 -0.75 10.12
C ALA A 129 -24.03 -0.50 10.14
N THR A 130 -24.55 0.26 9.17
CA THR A 130 -25.98 0.50 9.00
C THR A 130 -26.61 -0.63 8.17
N PRO A 131 -27.59 -1.39 8.69
CA PRO A 131 -28.30 -2.38 7.90
C PRO A 131 -28.99 -1.73 6.71
N GLN A 132 -28.85 -2.30 5.51
CA GLN A 132 -29.64 -1.88 4.36
C GLN A 132 -31.13 -2.09 4.67
N PRO A 133 -32.01 -1.09 4.47
CA PRO A 133 -33.44 -1.33 4.52
C PRO A 133 -33.81 -2.30 3.39
N VAL A 134 -34.57 -3.34 3.74
CA VAL A 134 -35.13 -4.36 2.84
C VAL A 134 -36.11 -3.76 1.84
#